data_AF-A0A485CKC5-F1
#
_entry.id   AF-A0A485CKC5-F1
#
_cell.length_a   1.000
_cell.length_b   1.000
_cell.length_c   1.000
_cell.angle_alpha   90.00
_cell.angle_beta   90.00
_cell.angle_gamma   90.00
#
_symmetry.space_group_name_H-M   'P 1'
#
loop_
_entity.id
_entity.type
_entity.pdbx_description
1 polymer ?
#
loop_
_entity_poly.entity_id
_entity_poly.type
_entity_poly.pdbx_seq_one_letter_code
_entity_poly.pdbx_strand_id
1 'polypeptide(L)'
;MKHSTTVPVKALPSAEKYAGNGPQYQRRFHVMAKPTGSACNLDCTYCFYLHKEELLQQEAHCNMSDEVLENFIRQYIDGQDGEQIVFSWQGGEPTLMGLEFFHKVVKFQKMYQKPGQKIENDLQTNGILLNDRWAEFLKEHRFLVGLSIDGPRELHDRYRLTRSGKPTFDKVMAGADALKRHGVPFNALVTVNRTNARFPLEVYRFVTRELGATYVQYNPCVEPVDFTRTAPPLLARRYHSRRRQPPGSPGRSRRHRHRLVG
;
A
#
# COMPACT_ATOMS: atom_id res chain seq x y z
N MET A 1 -31.69 5.43 -13.98
CA MET A 1 -31.36 5.19 -12.56
C MET A 1 -30.32 4.09 -12.51
N LYS A 2 -29.09 4.37 -12.04
CA LYS A 2 -28.03 3.35 -11.98
C LYS A 2 -28.31 2.45 -10.78
N HIS A 3 -28.60 1.18 -11.02
CA HIS A 3 -28.79 0.18 -9.97
C HIS A 3 -27.49 0.03 -9.18
N SER A 4 -27.48 0.51 -7.94
CA SER A 4 -26.40 0.27 -6.98
C SER A 4 -26.21 -1.24 -6.83
N THR A 5 -24.99 -1.73 -7.04
CA THR A 5 -24.65 -3.14 -6.82
C THR A 5 -24.36 -3.33 -5.33
N THR A 6 -25.40 -3.40 -4.51
CA THR A 6 -25.27 -3.82 -3.12
C THR A 6 -24.88 -5.28 -3.08
N VAL A 7 -23.62 -5.56 -2.81
CA VAL A 7 -23.13 -6.91 -2.53
C VAL A 7 -23.45 -7.22 -1.06
N PRO A 8 -24.24 -8.26 -0.76
CA PRO A 8 -24.47 -8.68 0.62
C PRO A 8 -23.14 -9.17 1.22
N VAL A 9 -22.63 -8.46 2.21
CA VAL A 9 -21.40 -8.83 2.93
C VAL A 9 -21.75 -9.86 3.99
N LYS A 10 -21.25 -11.09 3.85
CA LYS A 10 -21.30 -12.11 4.89
C LYS A 10 -20.02 -12.02 5.71
N ALA A 11 -20.13 -11.67 6.99
CA ALA A 11 -18.99 -11.59 7.89
C ALA A 11 -18.24 -12.94 7.95
N LEU A 12 -16.90 -12.90 7.96
CA LEU A 12 -16.08 -14.09 8.07
C LEU A 12 -16.19 -14.71 9.48
N PRO A 13 -16.03 -16.03 9.63
CA PRO A 13 -16.08 -16.70 10.94
C PRO A 13 -15.04 -16.19 11.95
N SER A 14 -13.94 -15.60 11.49
CA SER A 14 -12.90 -14.97 12.32
C SER A 14 -13.21 -13.52 12.70
N ALA A 15 -14.37 -12.99 12.32
CA ALA A 15 -14.90 -11.76 12.87
C ALA A 15 -15.53 -12.08 14.24
N GLU A 16 -14.69 -12.49 15.19
CA GLU A 16 -15.15 -12.61 16.57
C GLU A 16 -15.63 -11.23 17.03
N LYS A 17 -16.92 -11.20 17.38
CA LYS A 17 -17.66 -10.00 17.72
C LYS A 17 -17.01 -9.31 18.90
N TYR A 18 -16.92 -8.00 18.79
CA TYR A 18 -16.73 -7.08 19.90
C TYR A 18 -17.48 -7.55 21.16
N ALA A 19 -16.73 -7.84 22.23
CA ALA A 19 -17.23 -8.43 23.47
C ALA A 19 -17.96 -7.43 24.41
N GLY A 20 -18.38 -6.27 23.89
CA GLY A 20 -19.32 -5.37 24.58
C GLY A 20 -18.75 -4.40 25.61
N ASN A 21 -17.44 -4.36 25.85
CA ASN A 21 -16.85 -3.45 26.85
C ASN A 21 -16.35 -2.13 26.25
N GLY A 22 -17.27 -1.38 25.64
CA GLY A 22 -17.05 0.00 25.16
C GLY A 22 -18.08 0.40 24.09
N PRO A 23 -17.89 1.57 23.45
CA PRO A 23 -18.93 2.19 22.63
C PRO A 23 -19.37 1.28 21.47
N GLN A 24 -20.69 1.07 21.37
CA GLN A 24 -21.32 0.20 20.38
C GLN A 24 -21.41 0.92 19.03
N TYR A 25 -20.36 0.82 18.22
CA TYR A 25 -20.34 1.32 16.84
C TYR A 25 -20.98 0.31 15.90
N GLN A 26 -21.90 0.76 15.03
CA GLN A 26 -22.53 -0.12 14.04
C GLN A 26 -21.76 -0.15 12.72
N ARG A 27 -20.98 0.90 12.41
CA ARG A 27 -20.29 1.06 11.11
C ARG A 27 -18.89 1.65 11.31
N ARG A 28 -17.89 0.77 11.30
CA ARG A 28 -16.47 1.16 11.32
C ARG A 28 -15.70 0.36 10.26
N PHE A 29 -14.98 1.07 9.40
CA PHE A 29 -14.15 0.47 8.37
C PHE A 29 -13.02 1.46 8.01
N HIS A 30 -11.96 0.94 7.40
CA HIS A 30 -10.81 1.76 7.04
C HIS A 30 -10.64 1.81 5.53
N VAL A 31 -10.39 3.01 5.00
CA VAL A 31 -10.11 3.23 3.58
C VAL A 31 -8.73 3.85 3.42
N MET A 32 -7.94 3.28 2.52
CA MET A 32 -6.68 3.84 2.05
C MET A 32 -6.90 4.53 0.71
N ALA A 33 -6.78 5.86 0.70
CA ALA A 33 -6.96 6.68 -0.48
C ALA A 33 -5.69 6.73 -1.33
N LYS A 34 -5.87 6.79 -2.65
CA LYS A 34 -4.79 6.78 -3.65
C LYS A 34 -4.93 7.96 -4.60
N PRO A 35 -4.56 9.18 -4.16
CA PRO A 35 -4.93 10.39 -4.87
C PRO A 35 -4.18 10.56 -6.20
N THR A 36 -3.06 9.87 -6.41
CA THR A 36 -2.29 9.87 -7.67
C THR A 36 -2.46 8.58 -8.46
N GLY A 37 -3.43 7.73 -8.09
CA GLY A 37 -3.60 6.42 -8.69
C GLY A 37 -2.34 5.56 -8.51
N SER A 38 -1.71 5.15 -9.61
CA SER A 38 -0.45 4.40 -9.65
C SER A 38 0.81 5.27 -9.83
N ALA A 39 0.65 6.56 -10.12
CA ALA A 39 1.76 7.43 -10.49
C ALA A 39 2.76 7.62 -9.34
N CYS A 40 4.05 7.55 -9.67
CA CYS A 40 5.16 7.68 -8.73
C CYS A 40 6.40 8.26 -9.42
N ASN A 41 7.21 9.01 -8.68
CA ASN A 41 8.50 9.54 -9.12
C ASN A 41 9.68 8.56 -8.93
N LEU A 42 9.43 7.40 -8.32
CA LEU A 42 10.38 6.28 -8.25
C LEU A 42 9.98 5.15 -9.19
N ASP A 43 10.95 4.29 -9.49
CA ASP A 43 10.79 3.03 -10.21
C ASP A 43 11.36 1.88 -9.39
N CYS A 44 10.77 1.66 -8.21
CA CYS A 44 11.22 0.62 -7.30
C CYS A 44 11.05 -0.77 -7.96
N THR A 45 12.14 -1.50 -8.14
CA THR A 45 12.17 -2.76 -8.91
C THR A 45 11.25 -3.88 -8.39
N TYR A 46 10.95 -3.89 -7.09
CA TYR A 46 10.01 -4.86 -6.48
C TYR A 46 8.56 -4.36 -6.47
N CYS A 47 8.30 -3.13 -6.93
CA CYS A 47 7.02 -2.48 -6.74
C CYS A 47 5.99 -2.99 -7.74
N PHE A 48 5.15 -3.90 -7.27
CA PHE A 48 3.97 -4.37 -8.02
C PHE A 48 2.95 -3.26 -8.30
N TYR A 49 3.13 -2.04 -7.76
CA TYR A 49 2.20 -0.93 -7.89
C TYR A 49 2.41 -0.11 -9.18
N LEU A 50 3.63 -0.07 -9.72
CA LEU A 50 3.98 0.77 -10.88
C LEU A 50 3.60 0.12 -12.21
N HIS A 51 3.76 -1.19 -12.32
CA HIS A 51 3.30 -1.97 -13.48
C HIS A 51 1.77 -2.10 -13.56
N LYS A 52 1.03 -1.35 -12.74
CA LYS A 52 -0.44 -1.33 -12.74
C LYS A 52 -1.05 -0.30 -13.67
N GLU A 53 -0.30 0.65 -14.22
CA GLU A 53 -0.82 1.50 -15.31
C GLU A 53 -1.37 0.61 -16.44
N GLU A 54 -0.62 -0.42 -16.82
CA GLU A 54 -1.02 -1.41 -17.83
C GLU A 54 -2.13 -2.37 -17.33
N LEU A 55 -2.09 -2.80 -16.07
CA LEU A 55 -3.07 -3.76 -15.52
C LEU A 55 -4.44 -3.15 -15.19
N LEU A 56 -4.49 -1.85 -14.88
CA LEU A 56 -5.70 -1.16 -14.44
C LEU A 56 -6.38 -0.38 -15.55
N GLN A 57 -5.82 -0.38 -16.78
CA GLN A 57 -6.28 0.46 -17.88
C GLN A 57 -6.44 1.92 -17.43
N GLN A 58 -5.57 2.37 -16.51
CA GLN A 58 -5.66 3.72 -15.98
C GLN A 58 -5.25 4.69 -17.07
N GLU A 59 -6.10 5.69 -17.33
CA GLU A 59 -5.69 6.83 -18.13
C GLU A 59 -4.45 7.47 -17.49
N ALA A 60 -3.50 7.86 -18.32
CA ALA A 60 -2.34 8.61 -17.87
C ALA A 60 -2.82 9.87 -17.11
N HIS A 61 -2.28 10.09 -15.92
CA HIS A 61 -2.57 11.26 -15.08
C HIS A 61 -3.97 11.34 -14.45
N CYS A 62 -4.51 10.22 -13.96
CA CYS A 62 -5.77 10.20 -13.20
C CYS A 62 -5.64 10.68 -11.74
N ASN A 63 -5.12 11.91 -11.54
CA ASN A 63 -5.14 12.55 -10.22
C ASN A 63 -6.58 12.71 -9.72
N MET A 64 -6.76 12.53 -8.41
CA MET A 64 -8.04 12.77 -7.74
C MET A 64 -8.41 14.25 -7.89
N SER A 65 -9.55 14.53 -8.53
CA SER A 65 -10.09 15.88 -8.65
C SER A 65 -10.61 16.39 -7.30
N ASP A 66 -10.76 17.71 -7.17
CA ASP A 66 -11.33 18.33 -5.99
C ASP A 66 -12.75 17.82 -5.69
N GLU A 67 -13.57 17.61 -6.72
CA GLU A 67 -14.92 17.06 -6.59
C GLU A 67 -14.91 15.63 -6.04
N VAL A 68 -14.00 14.78 -6.54
CA VAL A 68 -13.84 13.41 -6.05
C VAL A 68 -13.32 13.41 -4.62
N LEU A 69 -12.35 14.28 -4.30
CA LEU A 69 -11.79 14.43 -2.96
C LEU A 69 -12.88 14.82 -1.95
N GLU A 70 -13.65 15.86 -2.24
CA GLU A 70 -14.70 16.34 -1.36
C GLU A 70 -15.77 15.28 -1.13
N ASN A 71 -16.24 14.64 -2.21
CA ASN A 71 -17.22 13.56 -2.13
C ASN A 71 -16.68 12.36 -1.33
N PHE A 72 -15.43 11.98 -1.53
CA PHE A 72 -14.78 10.91 -0.78
C PHE A 72 -14.76 11.23 0.72
N ILE A 73 -14.27 12.41 1.11
CA ILE A 73 -14.17 12.81 2.52
C ILE A 73 -15.55 12.83 3.18
N ARG A 74 -16.53 13.48 2.54
CA ARG A 74 -17.91 13.56 3.04
C ARG A 74 -18.51 12.18 3.22
N GLN A 75 -18.46 11.32 2.19
CA GLN A 75 -19.05 9.98 2.24
C GLN A 75 -18.35 9.06 3.24
N TYR A 76 -17.02 9.17 3.39
CA TYR A 76 -16.28 8.35 4.35
C TYR A 76 -16.59 8.73 5.81
N ILE A 77 -16.82 10.02 6.08
CA ILE A 77 -17.30 10.49 7.39
C ILE A 77 -18.77 10.10 7.62
N ASP A 78 -19.63 10.23 6.61
CA ASP A 78 -21.05 9.86 6.68
C ASP A 78 -21.27 8.36 6.90
N GLY A 79 -20.39 7.54 6.30
CA GLY A 79 -20.42 6.09 6.37
C GLY A 79 -20.05 5.50 7.72
N GLN A 80 -19.52 6.30 8.64
CA GLN A 80 -18.98 5.83 9.92
C GLN A 80 -19.66 6.49 11.13
N ASP A 81 -19.75 5.73 12.22
CA ASP A 81 -20.26 6.18 13.52
C ASP A 81 -19.20 6.09 14.64
N GLY A 82 -17.96 5.76 14.30
CA GLY A 82 -16.82 5.77 15.22
C GLY A 82 -16.47 7.17 15.74
N GLU A 83 -16.01 7.23 17.00
CA GLU A 83 -15.38 8.43 17.59
C GLU A 83 -14.08 8.83 16.89
N GLN A 84 -13.43 7.91 16.16
CA GLN A 84 -12.18 8.17 15.46
C GLN A 84 -12.28 7.67 14.01
N ILE A 85 -11.93 8.56 13.08
CA ILE A 85 -11.82 8.25 11.65
C ILE A 85 -10.39 8.54 11.21
N VAL A 86 -9.72 7.51 10.69
CA VAL A 86 -8.35 7.60 10.16
C VAL A 86 -8.41 7.64 8.65
N PHE A 87 -7.83 8.69 8.08
CA PHE A 87 -7.59 8.83 6.65
C PHE A 87 -6.14 8.45 6.33
N SER A 88 -5.96 7.37 5.58
CA SER A 88 -4.63 6.94 5.14
C SER A 88 -4.40 7.29 3.69
N TRP A 89 -3.35 8.04 3.42
CA TRP A 89 -2.98 8.52 2.08
C TRP A 89 -1.79 7.70 1.56
N GLN A 90 -1.98 6.95 0.47
CA GLN A 90 -0.98 6.08 -0.15
C GLN A 90 -1.01 6.18 -1.69
N GLY A 91 -0.19 5.37 -2.37
CA GLY A 91 -0.22 5.13 -3.82
C GLY A 91 0.18 6.34 -4.68
N GLY A 92 0.65 6.15 -5.91
CA GLY A 92 1.98 5.55 -6.05
C GLY A 92 2.93 6.31 -5.14
N GLU A 93 3.08 7.61 -5.41
CA GLU A 93 3.56 8.59 -4.44
C GLU A 93 2.51 9.70 -4.21
N PRO A 94 1.91 9.81 -3.01
CA PRO A 94 0.85 10.80 -2.75
C PRO A 94 1.37 12.24 -2.65
N THR A 95 2.64 12.46 -2.29
CA THR A 95 3.21 13.83 -2.24
C THR A 95 3.31 14.50 -3.62
N LEU A 96 3.11 13.75 -4.71
CA LEU A 96 2.97 14.32 -6.06
C LEU A 96 1.72 15.19 -6.22
N MET A 97 0.72 15.07 -5.35
CA MET A 97 -0.42 16.00 -5.34
C MET A 97 -0.06 17.41 -4.88
N GLY A 98 1.08 17.58 -4.19
CA GLY A 98 1.49 18.86 -3.62
C GLY A 98 0.70 19.28 -2.38
N LEU A 99 1.19 20.31 -1.69
CA LEU A 99 0.62 20.80 -0.43
C LEU A 99 -0.80 21.37 -0.60
N GLU A 100 -1.10 22.03 -1.72
CA GLU A 100 -2.43 22.59 -1.99
C GLU A 100 -3.54 21.53 -1.92
N PHE A 101 -3.27 20.31 -2.39
CA PHE A 101 -4.20 19.21 -2.26
C PHE A 101 -4.44 18.84 -0.79
N PHE A 102 -3.38 18.75 0.02
CA PHE A 102 -3.52 18.39 1.43
C PHE A 102 -4.14 19.51 2.28
N HIS A 103 -3.98 20.78 1.91
CA HIS A 103 -4.76 21.87 2.49
C HIS A 103 -6.26 21.69 2.24
N LYS A 104 -6.65 21.26 1.02
CA LYS A 104 -8.06 20.92 0.73
C LYS A 104 -8.53 19.71 1.53
N VAL A 105 -7.70 18.68 1.69
CA VAL A 105 -7.99 17.51 2.54
C VAL A 105 -8.40 17.96 3.95
N VAL A 106 -7.56 18.75 4.62
CA VAL A 106 -7.83 19.19 6.00
C VAL A 106 -9.04 20.11 6.05
N LYS A 107 -9.21 21.00 5.05
CA LYS A 107 -10.38 21.87 4.93
C LYS A 107 -11.68 21.07 4.87
N PHE A 108 -11.76 20.09 3.97
CA PHE A 108 -12.96 19.27 3.82
C PHE A 108 -13.20 18.37 5.03
N GLN A 109 -12.15 17.79 5.61
CA GLN A 109 -12.26 17.00 6.84
C GLN A 109 -12.89 17.82 7.96
N LYS A 110 -12.39 19.06 8.19
CA LYS A 110 -12.95 19.97 9.19
C LYS A 110 -14.39 20.39 8.89
N MET A 111 -14.73 20.58 7.61
CA MET A 111 -16.07 20.96 7.18
C MET A 111 -17.11 19.87 7.48
N TYR A 112 -16.75 18.59 7.29
CA TYR A 112 -17.68 17.46 7.41
C TYR A 112 -17.57 16.70 8.74
N GLN A 113 -16.58 17.02 9.58
CA GLN A 113 -16.38 16.41 10.90
C GLN A 113 -17.62 16.58 11.78
N LYS A 114 -18.15 15.47 12.32
CA LYS A 114 -19.30 15.50 13.23
C LYS A 114 -18.84 15.80 14.68
N PRO A 115 -19.70 16.38 15.52
CA PRO A 115 -19.39 16.59 16.94
C PRO A 115 -18.95 15.30 17.65
N GLY A 116 -17.91 15.39 18.48
CA GLY A 116 -17.35 14.25 19.20
C GLY A 116 -16.48 13.31 18.37
N GLN A 117 -16.37 13.50 17.05
CA GLN A 117 -15.43 12.73 16.23
C GLN A 117 -14.03 13.34 16.25
N LYS A 118 -13.02 12.48 16.22
CA LYS A 118 -11.62 12.81 15.99
C LYS A 118 -11.23 12.34 14.59
N ILE A 119 -10.72 13.24 13.78
CA ILE A 119 -10.13 12.91 12.48
C ILE A 119 -8.62 12.88 12.61
N GLU A 120 -8.02 11.81 12.12
CA GLU A 120 -6.57 11.65 12.04
C GLU A 120 -6.14 11.34 10.61
N ASN A 121 -4.90 11.70 10.30
CA ASN A 121 -4.32 11.45 9.00
C ASN A 121 -2.99 10.70 9.13
N ASP A 122 -2.79 9.71 8.29
CA ASP A 122 -1.47 9.14 8.02
C ASP A 122 -1.10 9.26 6.54
N LEU A 123 0.18 9.52 6.29
CA LEU A 123 0.75 9.67 4.96
C LEU A 123 1.86 8.63 4.78
N GLN A 124 1.70 7.74 3.80
CA GLN A 124 2.79 6.85 3.40
C GLN A 124 3.48 7.41 2.16
N THR A 125 4.77 7.66 2.28
CA THR A 125 5.55 8.35 1.24
C THR A 125 6.93 7.73 1.09
N ASN A 126 7.46 7.80 -0.14
CA ASN A 126 8.86 7.53 -0.43
C ASN A 126 9.82 8.58 0.13
N GLY A 127 9.31 9.73 0.58
CA GLY A 127 10.07 10.73 1.33
C GLY A 127 10.91 11.69 0.51
N ILE A 128 11.15 11.43 -0.79
CA ILE A 128 12.14 12.22 -1.56
C ILE A 128 11.68 13.65 -1.88
N LEU A 129 10.39 13.94 -1.69
CA LEU A 129 9.80 15.28 -1.86
C LEU A 129 9.57 16.01 -0.53
N LEU A 130 9.81 15.35 0.60
CA LEU A 130 9.66 15.99 1.91
C LEU A 130 10.76 17.04 2.10
N ASN A 131 10.34 18.21 2.52
CA ASN A 131 11.16 19.38 2.83
C ASN A 131 10.54 20.13 4.01
N ASP A 132 11.09 21.28 4.40
CA ASP A 132 10.60 22.03 5.56
C ASP A 132 9.13 22.46 5.42
N ARG A 133 8.67 22.83 4.22
CA ARG A 133 7.25 23.19 4.00
C ARG A 133 6.32 22.00 4.21
N TRP A 134 6.71 20.82 3.74
CA TRP A 134 5.98 19.59 4.03
C TRP A 134 5.98 19.27 5.52
N ALA A 135 7.15 19.34 6.17
CA ALA A 135 7.28 19.00 7.57
C ALA A 135 6.46 19.95 8.48
N GLU A 136 6.44 21.26 8.16
CA GLU A 136 5.61 22.25 8.85
C GLU A 136 4.12 21.93 8.72
N PHE A 137 3.63 21.68 7.50
CA PHE A 137 2.24 21.28 7.25
C PHE A 137 1.86 20.00 8.01
N LEU A 138 2.70 18.96 7.93
CA LEU A 138 2.46 17.67 8.57
C LEU A 138 2.45 17.82 10.10
N LYS A 139 3.30 18.69 10.66
CA LYS A 139 3.32 19.00 12.10
C LYS A 139 2.06 19.73 12.53
N GLU A 140 1.68 20.78 11.82
CA GLU A 140 0.52 21.61 12.11
C GLU A 140 -0.76 20.77 12.17
N HIS A 141 -0.95 19.89 11.19
CA HIS A 141 -2.13 19.05 11.07
C HIS A 141 -1.96 17.64 11.68
N ARG A 142 -0.87 17.42 12.43
CA ARG A 142 -0.59 16.21 13.21
C ARG A 142 -0.68 14.92 12.39
N PHE A 143 -0.15 14.93 11.17
CA PHE A 143 -0.05 13.74 10.35
C PHE A 143 0.96 12.75 10.94
N LEU A 144 0.62 11.47 10.94
CA LEU A 144 1.59 10.40 11.15
C LEU A 144 2.24 10.05 9.80
N VAL A 145 3.57 10.04 9.72
CA VAL A 145 4.26 9.72 8.46
C VAL A 145 4.76 8.28 8.49
N GLY A 146 4.44 7.51 7.46
CA GLY A 146 5.10 6.26 7.13
C GLY A 146 6.16 6.49 6.07
N LEU A 147 7.43 6.53 6.48
CA LEU A 147 8.56 6.77 5.59
C LEU A 147 9.11 5.45 5.05
N SER A 148 9.09 5.33 3.73
CA SER A 148 9.61 4.18 3.01
C SER A 148 11.14 4.15 2.97
N ILE A 149 11.76 3.22 3.71
CA ILE A 149 13.20 3.04 3.79
C ILE A 149 13.57 1.57 4.08
N ASP A 150 14.41 0.94 3.25
CA ASP A 150 14.65 -0.53 3.35
C ASP A 150 15.89 -0.93 4.17
N GLY A 151 16.59 0.03 4.77
CA GLY A 151 17.84 -0.15 5.51
C GLY A 151 18.88 0.92 5.14
N PRO A 152 20.16 0.69 5.49
CA PRO A 152 21.29 1.50 5.06
C PRO A 152 21.35 1.66 3.54
N ARG A 153 22.08 2.69 3.09
CA ARG A 153 22.21 3.12 1.69
C ARG A 153 22.27 1.97 0.69
N GLU A 154 23.22 1.06 0.86
CA GLU A 154 23.44 -0.04 -0.08
C GLU A 154 22.24 -0.98 -0.20
N LEU A 155 21.51 -1.21 0.90
CA LEU A 155 20.32 -2.05 0.91
C LEU A 155 19.10 -1.32 0.34
N HIS A 156 18.99 -0.01 0.59
CA HIS A 156 17.91 0.83 0.07
C HIS A 156 18.01 1.06 -1.44
N ASP A 157 19.15 1.60 -1.87
CA ASP A 157 19.38 2.02 -3.26
C ASP A 157 19.47 0.82 -4.22
N ARG A 158 19.63 -0.40 -3.70
CA ARG A 158 19.57 -1.62 -4.52
C ARG A 158 18.26 -1.75 -5.29
N TYR A 159 17.16 -1.32 -4.70
CA TYR A 159 15.83 -1.54 -5.27
C TYR A 159 14.97 -0.29 -5.37
N ARG A 160 15.21 0.73 -4.54
CA ARG A 160 14.50 2.02 -4.58
C ARG A 160 15.31 3.01 -5.39
N LEU A 161 14.96 3.15 -6.67
CA LEU A 161 15.63 4.03 -7.60
C LEU A 161 14.62 5.02 -8.20
N THR A 162 15.11 6.15 -8.67
CA THR A 162 14.30 7.03 -9.52
C THR A 162 13.95 6.34 -10.83
N ARG A 163 12.98 6.90 -11.58
CA ARG A 163 12.69 6.46 -12.96
C ARG A 163 13.89 6.54 -13.92
N SER A 164 14.92 7.30 -13.56
CA SER A 164 16.19 7.41 -14.30
C SER A 164 17.30 6.51 -13.73
N GLY A 165 16.97 5.59 -12.82
CA GLY A 165 17.91 4.64 -12.23
C GLY A 165 18.86 5.23 -11.19
N LYS A 166 18.57 6.44 -10.67
CA LYS A 166 19.44 7.10 -9.68
C LYS A 166 19.10 6.67 -8.25
N PRO A 167 20.09 6.56 -7.35
CA PRO A 167 19.87 6.27 -5.93
C PRO A 167 18.98 7.33 -5.26
N THR A 168 18.25 6.92 -4.24
CA THR A 168 17.25 7.77 -3.54
C THR A 168 17.56 7.99 -2.08
N PHE A 169 18.43 7.18 -1.47
CA PHE A 169 18.69 7.19 -0.04
C PHE A 169 18.96 8.60 0.52
N ASP A 170 19.84 9.38 -0.12
CA ASP A 170 20.17 10.74 0.34
C ASP A 170 18.95 11.66 0.41
N LYS A 171 18.05 11.54 -0.58
CA LYS A 171 16.83 12.34 -0.62
C LYS A 171 15.86 11.91 0.46
N VAL A 172 15.76 10.60 0.72
CA VAL A 172 14.94 10.07 1.82
C VAL A 172 15.47 10.54 3.17
N MET A 173 16.79 10.53 3.37
CA MET A 173 17.42 11.01 4.60
C MET A 173 17.23 12.53 4.78
N ALA A 174 17.36 13.32 3.72
CA ALA A 174 17.06 14.75 3.76
C ALA A 174 15.59 15.03 4.16
N GLY A 175 14.66 14.21 3.64
CA GLY A 175 13.25 14.25 4.02
C GLY A 175 13.03 13.86 5.49
N ALA A 176 13.69 12.80 5.97
CA ALA A 176 13.66 12.38 7.36
C ALA A 176 14.20 13.47 8.30
N ASP A 177 15.29 14.15 7.91
CA ASP A 177 15.87 15.24 8.68
C ASP A 177 14.93 16.45 8.75
N ALA A 178 14.18 16.74 7.67
CA ALA A 178 13.12 17.75 7.73
C ALA A 178 12.03 17.36 8.75
N LEU A 179 11.56 16.11 8.74
CA LEU A 179 10.59 15.64 9.74
C LEU A 179 11.12 15.78 11.16
N LYS A 180 12.39 15.42 11.40
CA LYS A 180 13.05 15.56 12.72
C LYS A 180 13.15 17.02 13.16
N ARG A 181 13.62 17.92 12.29
CA ARG A 181 13.76 19.36 12.60
C ARG A 181 12.45 19.99 13.07
N HIS A 182 11.33 19.58 12.48
CA HIS A 182 9.99 20.07 12.82
C HIS A 182 9.25 19.21 13.86
N GLY A 183 9.90 18.16 14.38
CA GLY A 183 9.32 17.27 15.39
C GLY A 183 8.07 16.52 14.91
N VAL A 184 8.02 16.14 13.64
CA VAL A 184 6.98 15.28 13.07
C VAL A 184 7.31 13.82 13.40
N PRO A 185 6.45 13.07 14.10
CA PRO A 185 6.68 11.65 14.35
C PRO A 185 6.55 10.87 13.05
N PHE A 186 7.46 9.94 12.81
CA PHE A 186 7.41 9.08 11.63
C PHE A 186 7.85 7.65 11.93
N ASN A 187 7.27 6.74 11.16
CA ASN A 187 7.53 5.31 11.20
C ASN A 187 8.41 4.91 10.02
N ALA A 188 9.17 3.83 10.16
CA ALA A 188 9.90 3.21 9.06
C ALA A 188 9.04 2.12 8.42
N LEU A 189 8.87 2.19 7.11
CA LEU A 189 8.25 1.15 6.29
C LEU A 189 9.34 0.42 5.50
N VAL A 190 9.72 -0.76 5.99
CA VAL A 190 10.80 -1.59 5.44
C VAL A 190 10.18 -2.70 4.59
N THR A 191 10.51 -2.75 3.30
CA THR A 191 10.19 -3.90 2.47
C THR A 191 11.26 -4.97 2.67
N VAL A 192 10.89 -6.09 3.28
CA VAL A 192 11.79 -7.23 3.51
C VAL A 192 11.98 -7.98 2.19
N ASN A 193 13.19 -7.96 1.66
CA ASN A 193 13.57 -8.55 0.39
C ASN A 193 14.74 -9.53 0.57
N ARG A 194 15.09 -10.26 -0.49
CA ARG A 194 16.15 -11.29 -0.47
C ARG A 194 17.53 -10.76 -0.04
N THR A 195 17.77 -9.45 -0.16
CA THR A 195 19.06 -8.84 0.16
C THR A 195 19.07 -8.37 1.62
N ASN A 196 18.14 -7.51 2.01
CA ASN A 196 18.14 -6.93 3.36
C ASN A 196 17.79 -7.95 4.46
N ALA A 197 17.08 -9.04 4.12
CA ALA A 197 16.83 -10.15 5.04
C ALA A 197 18.11 -10.87 5.51
N ARG A 198 19.23 -10.70 4.79
CA ARG A 198 20.54 -11.24 5.19
C ARG A 198 21.26 -10.36 6.23
N PHE A 199 20.76 -9.15 6.47
CA PHE A 199 21.37 -8.15 7.35
C PHE A 199 20.36 -7.58 8.37
N PRO A 200 19.58 -8.42 9.09
CA PRO A 200 18.46 -7.94 9.90
C PRO A 200 18.89 -7.01 11.05
N LEU A 201 20.04 -7.28 11.67
CA LEU A 201 20.57 -6.43 12.75
C LEU A 201 21.01 -5.06 12.25
N GLU A 202 21.58 -5.01 11.05
CA GLU A 202 22.04 -3.77 10.42
C GLU A 202 20.83 -2.90 10.06
N VAL A 203 19.83 -3.48 9.41
CA VAL A 203 18.56 -2.82 9.09
C VAL A 203 17.89 -2.30 10.36
N TYR A 204 17.75 -3.15 11.39
CA TYR A 204 17.11 -2.78 12.65
C TYR A 204 17.83 -1.64 13.36
N ARG A 205 19.17 -1.71 13.49
CA ARG A 205 19.97 -0.65 14.11
C ARG A 205 19.87 0.65 13.33
N PHE A 206 19.94 0.59 12.01
CA PHE A 206 19.79 1.75 11.15
C PHE A 206 18.42 2.43 11.37
N VAL A 207 17.31 1.70 11.24
CA VAL A 207 15.97 2.31 11.32
C VAL A 207 15.63 2.84 12.73
N THR A 208 16.18 2.23 13.79
CA THR A 208 15.91 2.64 15.18
C THR A 208 16.87 3.72 15.71
N ARG A 209 18.14 3.72 15.28
CA ARG A 209 19.18 4.60 15.86
C ARG A 209 19.56 5.74 14.94
N GLU A 210 19.87 5.46 13.68
CA GLU A 210 20.34 6.47 12.73
C GLU A 210 19.16 7.24 12.14
N LEU A 211 18.17 6.50 11.66
CA LEU A 211 16.93 7.07 11.16
C LEU A 211 16.08 7.61 12.32
N GLY A 212 16.02 6.91 13.46
CA GLY A 212 15.25 7.34 14.63
C GLY A 212 13.73 7.23 14.46
N ALA A 213 13.27 6.19 13.76
CA ALA A 213 11.83 5.96 13.57
C ALA A 213 11.13 5.57 14.88
N THR A 214 9.88 6.04 15.06
CA THR A 214 9.07 5.75 16.26
C THR A 214 8.57 4.31 16.27
N TYR A 215 8.05 3.84 15.14
CA TYR A 215 7.65 2.45 14.92
C TYR A 215 8.26 1.93 13.63
N VAL A 216 8.47 0.61 13.57
CA VAL A 216 9.00 -0.07 12.39
C VAL A 216 7.98 -1.09 11.90
N GLN A 217 7.62 -1.00 10.63
CA GLN A 217 6.80 -1.97 9.93
C GLN A 217 7.65 -2.72 8.91
N TYR A 218 7.67 -4.05 9.03
CA TYR A 218 8.32 -4.94 8.07
C TYR A 218 7.27 -5.59 7.17
N ASN A 219 7.30 -5.25 5.89
CA ASN A 219 6.39 -5.80 4.89
C ASN A 219 7.15 -6.80 4.00
N PRO A 220 6.77 -8.08 3.94
CA PRO A 220 7.43 -9.02 3.05
C PRO A 220 7.26 -8.60 1.59
N CYS A 221 8.35 -8.63 0.83
CA CYS A 221 8.30 -8.45 -0.61
C CYS A 221 7.44 -9.55 -1.23
N VAL A 222 6.39 -9.16 -1.95
CA VAL A 222 5.52 -10.08 -2.67
C VAL A 222 5.83 -9.92 -4.15
N GLU A 223 6.37 -10.98 -4.75
CA GLU A 223 6.57 -11.05 -6.19
C GLU A 223 5.46 -11.92 -6.80
N PRO A 224 4.81 -11.46 -7.90
CA PRO A 224 3.86 -12.30 -8.61
C PRO A 224 4.61 -13.46 -9.27
N VAL A 225 4.24 -14.71 -8.94
CA VAL A 225 4.83 -15.89 -9.58
C VAL A 225 4.42 -15.99 -11.07
N ASP A 226 3.24 -15.48 -11.44
CA ASP A 226 2.66 -15.62 -12.80
C ASP A 226 1.92 -14.36 -13.34
N PHE A 227 1.94 -13.21 -12.66
CA PHE A 227 1.07 -12.07 -12.98
C PHE A 227 1.77 -10.93 -13.72
N THR A 228 2.03 -11.12 -15.00
CA THR A 228 2.43 -10.00 -15.88
C THR A 228 1.25 -9.37 -16.61
N ARG A 229 0.10 -10.07 -16.75
CA ARG A 229 -0.98 -9.62 -17.65
C ARG A 229 -2.42 -9.82 -17.14
N THR A 230 -2.67 -10.43 -15.98
CA THR A 230 -4.06 -10.73 -15.54
C THR A 230 -4.24 -10.66 -14.03
N ALA A 231 -5.23 -9.90 -13.57
CA ALA A 231 -5.54 -9.71 -12.16
C ALA A 231 -6.21 -10.96 -11.51
N PRO A 232 -5.92 -11.26 -10.22
CA PRO A 232 -6.41 -12.46 -9.50
C PRO A 232 -7.92 -12.77 -9.59
N PRO A 233 -8.85 -11.80 -9.51
CA PRO A 233 -10.28 -12.09 -9.64
C PRO A 233 -10.67 -12.71 -11.00
N LEU A 234 -9.86 -12.49 -12.04
CA LEU A 234 -10.09 -13.02 -13.39
C LEU A 234 -9.43 -14.39 -13.62
N LEU A 235 -8.50 -14.82 -12.76
CA LEU A 235 -7.88 -16.15 -12.83
C LEU A 235 -8.83 -17.27 -12.38
N ALA A 236 -9.77 -16.98 -11.48
CA ALA A 236 -10.72 -17.96 -10.98
C ALA A 236 -11.59 -18.58 -12.09
N ARG A 237 -11.83 -17.86 -13.20
CA ARG A 237 -12.55 -18.40 -14.36
C ARG A 237 -11.74 -19.40 -15.19
N ARG A 238 -10.40 -19.38 -15.13
CA ARG A 238 -9.53 -20.31 -15.87
C ARG A 238 -9.12 -21.54 -15.06
N TYR A 239 -9.18 -21.46 -13.73
CA TYR A 239 -8.71 -22.56 -12.88
C TYR A 239 -9.63 -23.81 -12.94
N HIS A 240 -10.92 -23.63 -13.25
CA HIS A 240 -11.88 -24.75 -13.33
C HIS A 240 -11.87 -25.53 -14.65
N SER A 241 -11.17 -25.08 -15.70
CA SER A 241 -11.15 -25.80 -16.98
C SER A 241 -9.96 -26.77 -17.14
N ARG A 242 -8.98 -26.76 -16.24
CA ARG A 242 -7.75 -27.56 -16.38
C ARG A 242 -7.53 -28.70 -15.38
N ARG A 243 -8.49 -28.98 -14.48
CA ARG A 243 -8.46 -30.18 -13.62
C ARG A 243 -9.67 -31.09 -13.87
N ARG A 244 -9.71 -31.71 -15.05
CA ARG A 244 -10.41 -32.98 -15.27
C ARG A 244 -9.54 -33.88 -16.13
N GLN A 245 -8.50 -34.44 -15.53
CA GLN A 245 -7.94 -35.76 -15.88
C GLN A 245 -6.91 -36.14 -14.81
N PRO A 246 -7.11 -37.24 -14.06
CA PRO A 246 -6.06 -37.79 -13.22
C PRO A 246 -5.03 -38.53 -14.09
N PRO A 247 -3.73 -38.52 -13.73
CA PRO A 247 -2.72 -39.27 -14.46
C PRO A 247 -2.92 -40.78 -14.24
N GLY A 248 -3.04 -41.54 -15.32
CA GLY A 248 -3.09 -43.00 -15.29
C GLY A 248 -1.75 -43.61 -14.88
N SER A 249 -1.80 -44.50 -13.89
CA SER A 249 -0.66 -45.27 -13.35
C SER A 249 -0.09 -46.30 -14.36
N PRO A 250 1.20 -46.67 -14.27
CA PRO A 250 1.80 -47.68 -15.14
C PRO A 250 1.53 -49.09 -14.59
N GLY A 251 0.78 -49.91 -15.31
CA GLY A 251 0.48 -51.30 -14.97
C GLY A 251 0.91 -52.26 -16.07
N ARG A 252 1.88 -53.12 -15.76
CA ARG A 252 2.35 -54.25 -16.60
C ARG A 252 1.19 -55.18 -16.98
N SER A 253 1.15 -55.68 -18.22
CA SER A 253 0.86 -57.10 -18.46
C SER A 253 1.45 -57.60 -19.79
N ARG A 254 2.03 -58.79 -19.72
CA ARG A 254 2.64 -59.57 -20.80
C ARG A 254 1.60 -59.94 -21.87
N ARG A 255 2.04 -60.08 -23.13
CA ARG A 255 1.71 -61.24 -23.98
C ARG A 255 2.73 -61.41 -25.10
N HIS A 256 3.24 -62.65 -25.19
CA HIS A 256 4.10 -63.19 -26.24
C HIS A 256 3.55 -62.98 -27.66
N ARG A 257 4.45 -62.83 -28.64
CA ARG A 257 4.58 -63.76 -29.78
C ARG A 257 5.91 -63.56 -30.52
N HIS A 258 6.56 -64.69 -30.76
CA HIS A 258 7.71 -64.90 -31.63
C HIS A 258 7.52 -64.34 -33.06
N ARG A 259 8.60 -63.83 -33.67
CA ARG A 259 9.22 -64.45 -34.85
C ARG A 259 10.60 -63.86 -35.16
N LEU A 260 11.48 -64.79 -35.53
CA LEU A 260 12.85 -64.66 -36.01
C LEU A 260 12.92 -64.05 -37.43
N VAL A 261 14.18 -63.94 -37.88
CA VAL A 261 14.72 -63.72 -39.24
C VAL A 261 15.15 -62.27 -39.44
N GLY A 262 16.42 -61.93 -39.65
CA GLY A 262 17.67 -62.68 -39.80
C GLY A 262 18.80 -61.67 -39.93
#